data_AF-A0A838JPM0-F1
#
_entry.id   AF-A0A838JPM0-F1
#
_cell.length_a   1.000
_cell.length_b   1.000
_cell.length_c   1.000
_cell.angle_alpha   90.00
_cell.angle_beta   90.00
_cell.angle_gamma   90.00
#
_symmetry.space_group_name_H-M   'P 1'
#
loop_
_entity.id
_entity.type
_entity.pdbx_description
1 polymer ?
#
loop_
_entity_poly.entity_id
_entity_poly.type
_entity_poly.pdbx_seq_one_letter_code
_entity_poly.pdbx_strand_id
1 'polypeptide(L)'
;VSLFPERRGELRTNCTCPDSAVVCKHTAAVHYILGERFDEEPFLLFRLRGRTEEQLTHALRARRGEESAEEPAEPGQQETEPEAPPLEEELDRFWEAKPTFDSLKVSVKPPAVKLSVLRRLGQPVFVGEDLERLLAPGYEAISRAALEMELGEEEDTKA
;
A
#
# COMPACT_ATOMS: atom_id res chain seq x y z
N VAL A 1 -5.16 -17.81 7.03
CA VAL A 1 -4.09 -18.49 7.79
C VAL A 1 -3.48 -17.45 8.72
N SER A 2 -3.51 -17.69 10.03
CA SER A 2 -2.96 -16.73 10.99
C SER A 2 -1.43 -16.70 10.94
N LEU A 3 -0.87 -15.50 11.07
CA LEU A 3 0.58 -15.27 11.10
C LEU A 3 1.17 -15.55 12.49
N PHE A 4 0.35 -15.55 13.53
CA PHE A 4 0.78 -15.85 14.89
C PHE A 4 -0.03 -17.01 15.46
N PRO A 5 0.54 -17.78 16.41
CA PRO A 5 -0.21 -18.80 17.13
C PRO A 5 -1.44 -18.17 17.80
N GLU A 6 -2.63 -18.72 17.55
CA GLU A 6 -3.87 -18.23 18.19
C GLU A 6 -4.17 -18.97 19.50
N ARG A 7 -3.66 -20.20 19.63
CA ARG A 7 -3.90 -21.07 20.77
C ARG A 7 -2.59 -21.46 21.44
N ARG A 8 -2.62 -21.61 22.76
CA ARG A 8 -1.44 -22.01 23.56
C ARG A 8 -0.74 -23.29 23.09
N GLY A 9 -1.46 -24.21 22.44
CA GLY A 9 -0.91 -25.48 21.94
C GLY A 9 -0.22 -25.40 20.57
N GLU A 10 -0.30 -24.27 19.88
CA GLU A 10 0.33 -24.06 18.57
C GLU A 10 1.81 -23.69 18.68
N LEU A 11 2.25 -23.23 19.86
CA LEU A 11 3.64 -22.94 20.16
C LEU A 11 4.20 -24.03 21.08
N ARG A 12 4.99 -24.95 20.51
CA ARG A 12 5.64 -26.03 21.25
C ARG A 12 7.09 -25.66 21.54
N THR A 13 7.44 -25.62 22.82
CA THR A 13 8.79 -25.32 23.28
C THR A 13 9.42 -26.56 23.91
N ASN A 14 10.65 -26.87 23.53
CA ASN A 14 11.43 -27.96 24.12
C ASN A 14 12.82 -27.42 24.47
N CYS A 15 13.26 -27.64 25.70
CA CYS A 15 14.59 -27.30 26.17
C CYS A 15 15.15 -28.47 26.99
N THR A 16 16.43 -28.76 26.82
CA THR A 16 17.15 -29.84 27.52
C THR A 16 17.63 -29.43 28.93
N CYS A 17 17.21 -28.27 29.43
CA CYS A 17 17.62 -27.80 30.75
C CYS A 17 16.92 -28.59 31.87
N PRO A 18 17.52 -28.68 33.08
CA PRO A 18 16.94 -29.41 34.21
C PRO A 18 15.73 -28.70 34.86
N ASP A 19 15.18 -27.68 34.20
CA ASP A 19 14.00 -26.94 34.66
C ASP A 19 12.72 -27.71 34.32
N SER A 20 11.83 -27.87 35.29
CA SER A 20 10.57 -28.61 35.14
C SER A 20 9.41 -27.75 34.62
N ALA A 21 9.63 -26.44 34.46
CA ALA A 21 8.63 -25.54 33.90
C ALA A 21 8.36 -25.83 32.41
N VAL A 22 7.08 -25.75 32.00
CA VAL A 22 6.66 -25.86 30.59
C VAL A 22 7.33 -24.79 29.71
N VAL A 23 7.56 -23.60 30.27
CA VAL A 23 8.36 -22.52 29.67
C VAL A 23 9.45 -22.17 30.67
N CYS A 24 10.68 -22.63 30.42
CA CYS A 24 11.84 -22.28 31.21
C CYS A 24 12.41 -20.92 30.78
N LYS A 25 13.30 -20.34 31.61
CA LYS A 25 13.97 -19.07 31.30
C LYS A 25 14.70 -19.05 29.95
N HIS A 26 15.23 -20.20 29.50
CA HIS A 26 15.92 -20.29 28.21
C HIS A 26 14.95 -20.18 27.05
N THR A 27 13.84 -20.92 27.11
CA THR A 27 12.79 -20.79 26.10
C THR A 27 12.24 -19.38 26.08
N ALA A 28 11.98 -18.77 27.24
CA ALA A 28 11.55 -17.38 27.31
C ALA A 28 12.57 -16.43 26.65
N ALA A 29 13.85 -16.55 26.97
CA ALA A 29 14.91 -15.72 26.38
C ALA A 29 14.97 -15.84 24.85
N VAL A 30 14.85 -17.06 24.32
CA VAL A 30 14.80 -17.29 22.87
C VAL A 30 13.58 -16.60 22.24
N HIS A 31 12.40 -16.67 22.88
CA HIS A 31 11.20 -16.02 22.34
C HIS A 31 11.29 -14.49 22.38
N TYR A 32 11.91 -13.92 23.43
CA TYR A 32 12.17 -12.48 23.51
C TYR A 32 13.07 -12.01 22.37
N ILE A 33 14.22 -12.66 22.18
CA ILE A 33 15.14 -12.32 21.10
C ILE A 33 14.48 -12.52 19.74
N LEU A 34 13.70 -13.60 19.56
CA LEU A 34 12.97 -13.83 18.32
C LEU A 34 11.92 -12.73 18.05
N GLY A 35 11.24 -12.24 19.09
CA GLY A 35 10.34 -11.10 18.99
C GLY A 35 11.05 -9.83 18.52
N GLU A 36 12.17 -9.47 19.15
CA GLU A 36 13.00 -8.32 18.74
C GLU A 36 13.42 -8.43 17.28
N ARG A 37 13.82 -9.62 16.82
CA ARG A 37 14.17 -9.84 15.41
C ARG A 37 12.99 -9.71 14.45
N PHE A 38 11.76 -9.97 14.88
CA PHE A 38 10.59 -9.72 14.04
C PHE A 38 10.27 -8.24 13.91
N ASP A 39 10.53 -7.45 14.96
CA ASP A 39 10.36 -5.99 14.92
C ASP A 39 11.39 -5.35 13.96
N GLU A 40 12.63 -5.86 13.95
CA GLU A 40 13.69 -5.43 13.02
C GLU A 40 13.49 -5.94 11.59
N GLU A 41 13.11 -7.22 11.42
CA GLU A 41 12.97 -7.90 10.13
C GLU A 41 11.60 -8.60 9.99
N PRO A 42 10.52 -7.88 9.63
CA PRO A 42 9.16 -8.44 9.57
C PRO A 42 9.02 -9.63 8.60
N PHE A 43 9.79 -9.64 7.50
CA PHE A 43 9.75 -10.73 6.52
C PHE A 43 10.34 -12.05 7.03
N LEU A 44 11.06 -12.05 8.16
CA LEU A 44 11.55 -13.28 8.80
C LEU A 44 10.40 -14.25 9.14
N LEU A 45 9.23 -13.73 9.55
CA LEU A 45 8.05 -14.55 9.86
C LEU A 45 7.54 -15.35 8.65
N PHE A 46 7.61 -14.76 7.46
CA PHE A 46 7.24 -15.42 6.21
C PHE A 46 8.29 -16.42 5.75
N ARG A 47 9.58 -16.08 5.92
CA ARG A 47 10.70 -17.00 5.66
C ARG A 47 10.61 -18.25 6.53
N LEU A 48 10.29 -18.12 7.81
CA LEU A 48 10.05 -19.26 8.72
C LEU A 48 8.87 -20.14 8.28
N ARG A 49 7.94 -19.60 7.49
CA ARG A 49 6.84 -20.34 6.85
C ARG A 49 7.15 -20.81 5.42
N GLY A 50 8.41 -20.71 4.98
CA GLY A 50 8.85 -21.14 3.65
C GLY A 50 8.40 -20.22 2.52
N ARG A 51 8.17 -18.93 2.80
CA ARG A 51 7.81 -17.92 1.79
C ARG A 51 8.88 -16.84 1.73
N THR A 52 9.37 -16.53 0.52
CA THR A 52 10.30 -15.40 0.33
C THR A 52 9.56 -14.08 0.21
N GLU A 53 10.29 -12.97 0.37
CA GLU A 53 9.74 -11.63 0.21
C GLU A 53 9.23 -11.39 -1.21
N GLU A 54 9.95 -11.88 -2.22
CA GLU A 54 9.58 -11.77 -3.63
C GLU A 54 8.31 -12.56 -3.93
N GLN A 55 8.18 -13.77 -3.39
CA GLN A 55 6.97 -14.57 -3.52
C GLN A 55 5.77 -13.86 -2.89
N LEU A 56 5.96 -13.21 -1.73
CA LEU A 56 4.91 -12.48 -1.04
C LEU A 56 4.51 -11.20 -1.79
N THR A 57 5.48 -10.37 -2.17
CA THR A 57 5.24 -9.13 -2.91
C THR A 57 4.65 -9.40 -4.29
N HIS A 58 5.12 -10.43 -5.00
CA HIS A 58 4.52 -10.87 -6.26
C HIS A 58 3.07 -11.32 -6.07
N ALA A 59 2.78 -12.15 -5.06
CA ALA A 59 1.41 -12.59 -4.79
C ALA A 59 0.49 -11.42 -4.39
N LEU A 60 0.99 -10.45 -3.63
CA LEU A 60 0.25 -9.24 -3.27
C LEU A 60 0.00 -8.34 -4.47
N ARG A 61 0.98 -8.19 -5.36
CA ARG A 61 0.85 -7.44 -6.61
C ARG A 61 -0.12 -8.12 -7.57
N ALA A 62 -0.04 -9.44 -7.74
CA ALA A 62 -0.97 -10.21 -8.56
C ALA A 62 -2.40 -10.03 -8.06
N ARG A 63 -2.65 -10.13 -6.75
CA ARG A 63 -3.97 -9.87 -6.17
C ARG A 63 -4.46 -8.44 -6.34
N ARG A 64 -3.56 -7.46 -6.35
CA ARG A 64 -3.88 -6.05 -6.64
C ARG A 64 -4.12 -5.82 -8.14
N GLY A 65 -3.39 -6.53 -9.00
CA GLY A 65 -3.48 -6.46 -10.45
C GLY A 65 -4.65 -7.24 -11.04
N GLU A 66 -5.18 -8.25 -10.33
CA GLU A 66 -6.46 -8.88 -10.67
C GLU A 66 -7.65 -7.91 -10.50
N GLU A 67 -7.48 -6.85 -9.69
CA GLU A 67 -8.44 -5.74 -9.55
C GLU A 67 -8.15 -4.56 -10.51
N SER A 68 -6.90 -4.39 -10.96
CA SER A 68 -6.48 -3.34 -11.92
C SER A 68 -5.76 -3.95 -13.11
N ALA A 69 -6.43 -4.87 -13.81
CA ALA A 69 -5.89 -5.46 -15.03
C ALA A 69 -5.94 -4.44 -16.17
N GLU A 70 -5.01 -3.48 -16.13
CA GLU A 70 -4.62 -2.69 -17.28
C GLU A 70 -3.12 -2.77 -17.44
N GLU A 71 -2.78 -3.44 -18.54
CA GLU A 71 -1.58 -3.44 -19.37
C GLU A 71 -0.22 -3.24 -18.70
N PRO A 72 0.78 -4.10 -19.02
CA PRO A 72 2.16 -3.82 -18.64
C PRO A 72 2.54 -2.48 -19.26
N ALA A 73 2.83 -1.49 -18.41
CA ALA A 73 3.55 -0.32 -18.84
C ALA A 73 4.82 -0.82 -19.54
N GLU A 74 4.94 -0.52 -20.83
CA GLU A 74 6.18 -0.74 -21.55
C GLU A 74 7.31 -0.09 -20.75
N PRO A 75 8.49 -0.72 -20.64
CA PRO A 75 9.62 -0.14 -19.93
C PRO A 75 9.88 1.24 -20.52
N GLY A 76 9.52 2.26 -19.74
CA GLY A 76 9.62 3.66 -20.09
C GLY A 76 11.01 3.90 -20.67
N GLN A 77 11.03 4.37 -21.92
CA GLN A 77 12.20 4.94 -22.52
C GLN A 77 12.80 5.91 -21.50
N GLN A 78 14.09 5.76 -21.20
CA GLN A 78 14.83 6.75 -20.44
C GLN A 78 14.76 8.07 -21.22
N GLU A 79 13.74 8.86 -20.95
CA GLU A 79 13.72 10.26 -21.28
C GLU A 79 14.88 10.88 -20.53
N THR A 80 15.90 11.27 -21.29
CA THR A 80 17.00 12.10 -20.81
C THR A 80 16.37 13.27 -20.06
N GLU A 81 16.62 13.35 -18.76
CA GLU A 81 16.12 14.43 -17.91
C GLU A 81 16.58 15.75 -18.55
N PRO A 82 15.65 16.60 -19.04
CA PRO A 82 16.04 17.84 -19.68
C PRO A 82 16.80 18.69 -18.65
N GLU A 83 17.90 19.31 -19.10
CA GLU A 83 18.71 20.19 -18.27
C GLU A 83 17.85 21.40 -17.86
N ALA A 84 17.19 21.29 -16.70
CA ALA A 84 16.31 22.31 -16.16
C ALA A 84 17.14 23.38 -15.45
N PRO A 85 16.77 24.67 -15.56
CA PRO A 85 17.42 25.72 -14.79
C PRO A 85 17.25 25.50 -13.27
N PRO A 86 18.15 26.06 -12.44
CA PRO A 86 18.03 26.00 -10.98
C PRO A 86 16.68 26.55 -10.49
N LEU A 87 16.12 25.95 -9.44
CA LEU A 87 14.81 26.32 -8.89
C LEU A 87 14.74 27.81 -8.51
N GLU A 88 15.85 28.36 -8.01
CA GLU A 88 15.96 29.75 -7.57
C GLU A 88 15.68 30.75 -8.71
N GLU A 89 15.97 30.38 -9.95
CA GLU A 89 15.74 31.22 -11.14
C GLU A 89 14.29 31.15 -11.63
N GLU A 90 13.52 30.16 -11.18
CA GLU A 90 12.14 29.90 -11.61
C GLU A 90 11.10 30.23 -10.53
N LEU A 91 11.51 30.71 -9.34
CA LEU A 91 10.60 30.98 -8.21
C LEU A 91 9.46 31.93 -8.57
N ASP A 92 9.73 32.95 -9.40
CA ASP A 92 8.72 33.93 -9.82
C ASP A 92 7.62 33.32 -10.70
N ARG A 93 7.92 32.20 -11.38
CA ARG A 93 7.04 31.52 -12.34
C ARG A 93 6.68 30.10 -11.90
N PHE A 94 7.05 29.72 -10.69
CA PHE A 94 6.89 28.35 -10.17
C PHE A 94 5.43 27.86 -10.19
N TRP A 95 4.49 28.78 -9.94
CA TRP A 95 3.05 28.48 -9.95
C TRP A 95 2.39 28.67 -11.32
N GLU A 96 3.15 29.07 -12.35
CA GLU A 96 2.63 29.17 -13.72
C GLU A 96 2.64 27.78 -14.38
N ALA A 97 1.48 27.34 -14.85
CA ALA A 97 1.40 26.11 -15.63
C ALA A 97 2.19 26.26 -16.94
N LYS A 98 3.21 25.42 -17.13
CA LYS A 98 3.97 25.35 -18.38
C LYS A 98 3.13 24.68 -19.48
N PRO A 99 3.35 24.98 -20.77
CA PRO A 99 2.62 24.37 -21.89
C PRO A 99 2.69 22.84 -21.93
N THR A 100 3.67 22.24 -21.25
CA THR A 100 3.77 20.78 -21.07
C THR A 100 2.55 20.20 -20.33
N PHE A 101 1.90 20.97 -19.45
CA PHE A 101 0.68 20.53 -18.78
C PHE A 101 -0.47 20.30 -19.77
N ASP A 102 -0.53 21.02 -20.90
CA ASP A 102 -1.57 20.82 -21.91
C ASP A 102 -1.48 19.45 -22.58
N SER A 103 -0.30 18.82 -22.53
CA SER A 103 -0.08 17.47 -23.06
C SER A 103 -0.35 16.36 -22.04
N LEU A 104 -0.64 16.71 -20.78
CA LEU A 104 -0.92 15.73 -19.73
C LEU A 104 -2.31 15.13 -19.97
N LYS A 105 -2.32 13.89 -20.46
CA LYS A 105 -3.55 13.09 -20.54
C LYS A 105 -3.81 12.44 -19.19
N VAL A 106 -4.78 12.98 -18.46
CA VAL A 106 -5.30 12.33 -17.26
C VAL A 106 -6.40 11.39 -17.70
N SER A 107 -6.30 10.09 -17.38
CA SER A 107 -7.38 9.13 -17.60
C SER A 107 -7.99 8.76 -16.26
N VAL A 108 -9.24 9.16 -16.03
CA VAL A 108 -9.95 8.85 -14.79
C VAL A 108 -10.68 7.52 -14.97
N LYS A 109 -10.21 6.48 -14.26
CA LYS A 109 -10.85 5.16 -14.27
C LYS A 109 -11.56 4.87 -12.95
N PRO A 110 -12.68 4.12 -12.98
CA PRO A 110 -13.36 3.71 -11.76
C PRO A 110 -12.37 2.95 -10.85
N PRO A 111 -12.28 3.32 -9.56
CA PRO A 111 -11.39 2.63 -8.65
C PRO A 111 -11.92 1.21 -8.42
N ALA A 112 -11.04 0.22 -8.58
CA ALA A 112 -11.38 -1.18 -8.37
C ALA A 112 -11.86 -1.47 -6.93
N VAL A 113 -11.29 -0.76 -5.97
CA VAL A 113 -11.71 -0.79 -4.56
C VAL A 113 -12.27 0.57 -4.18
N LYS A 114 -13.56 0.59 -3.82
CA LYS A 114 -14.23 1.78 -3.27
C LYS A 114 -13.51 2.27 -2.02
N LEU A 115 -13.39 3.60 -1.90
CA LEU A 115 -12.81 4.27 -0.72
C LEU A 115 -11.40 3.77 -0.36
N SER A 116 -10.60 3.38 -1.36
CA SER A 116 -9.28 2.77 -1.17
C SER A 116 -8.34 3.63 -0.29
N VAL A 117 -8.41 4.96 -0.41
CA VAL A 117 -7.66 5.90 0.42
C VAL A 117 -8.07 5.81 1.89
N LEU A 118 -9.37 5.87 2.18
CA LEU A 118 -9.89 5.81 3.56
C LEU A 118 -9.57 4.45 4.20
N ARG A 119 -9.78 3.36 3.46
CA ARG A 119 -9.49 1.99 3.93
C ARG A 119 -8.00 1.75 4.18
N ARG A 120 -7.12 2.35 3.39
CA ARG A 120 -5.67 2.22 3.55
C ARG A 120 -5.16 2.99 4.77
N LEU A 121 -5.72 4.17 5.03
CA LEU A 121 -5.37 4.98 6.19
C LEU A 121 -5.96 4.42 7.49
N GLY A 122 -7.12 3.77 7.39
CA GLY A 122 -7.81 3.19 8.54
C GLY A 122 -8.38 4.25 9.49
N GLN A 123 -8.95 3.80 10.61
CA GLN A 123 -9.51 4.69 11.62
C GLN A 123 -8.39 5.25 12.53
N PRO A 124 -8.20 6.57 12.59
CA PRO A 124 -7.23 7.16 13.51
C PRO A 124 -7.71 7.05 14.96
N VAL A 125 -6.76 6.74 15.86
CA VAL A 125 -7.02 6.54 17.30
C VAL A 125 -7.50 7.79 18.06
N PHE A 126 -7.28 8.97 17.49
CA PHE A 126 -7.64 10.25 18.10
C PHE A 126 -9.02 10.77 17.65
N VAL A 127 -9.69 10.08 16.73
CA VAL A 127 -11.04 10.44 16.26
C VAL A 127 -12.04 9.40 16.75
N GLY A 128 -13.03 9.84 17.51
CA GLY A 128 -14.07 8.97 18.06
C GLY A 128 -15.18 8.59 17.07
N GLU A 129 -15.29 9.33 15.96
CA GLU A 129 -16.28 9.10 14.92
C GLU A 129 -15.70 8.21 13.81
N ASP A 130 -16.49 7.26 13.31
CA ASP A 130 -16.12 6.45 12.14
C ASP A 130 -15.91 7.35 10.92
N LEU A 131 -14.65 7.55 10.56
CA LEU A 131 -14.25 8.49 9.53
C LEU A 131 -14.53 7.95 8.12
N GLU A 132 -14.45 6.64 7.92
CA GLU A 132 -14.85 6.01 6.65
C GLU A 132 -16.33 6.28 6.41
N ARG A 133 -17.19 6.04 7.40
CA ARG A 133 -18.62 6.33 7.30
C ARG A 133 -18.93 7.82 7.09
N LEU A 134 -18.19 8.71 7.75
CA LEU A 134 -18.41 10.16 7.68
C LEU A 134 -18.00 10.74 6.32
N LEU A 135 -16.87 10.28 5.77
CA LEU A 135 -16.31 10.80 4.51
C LEU A 135 -16.78 10.04 3.26
N ALA A 136 -17.27 8.80 3.40
CA ALA A 136 -17.71 7.97 2.28
C ALA A 136 -18.64 8.71 1.29
N PRO A 137 -19.70 9.41 1.73
CA PRO A 137 -20.60 10.08 0.79
C PRO A 137 -19.90 11.16 -0.05
N GLY A 138 -18.96 11.88 0.54
CA GLY A 138 -18.19 12.91 -0.15
C GLY A 138 -17.25 12.33 -1.20
N TYR A 139 -16.51 11.28 -0.84
CA TYR A 139 -15.63 10.57 -1.78
C TYR A 139 -16.42 9.94 -2.94
N GLU A 140 -17.56 9.32 -2.66
CA GLU A 140 -18.41 8.74 -3.71
C GLU A 140 -18.98 9.79 -4.65
N ALA A 141 -19.40 10.95 -4.11
CA ALA A 141 -19.88 12.05 -4.92
C ALA A 141 -18.78 12.63 -5.83
N ILE A 142 -17.57 12.83 -5.31
CA ILE A 142 -16.42 13.31 -6.08
C ILE A 142 -16.03 12.30 -7.15
N SER A 143 -15.95 11.00 -6.82
CA SER A 143 -15.60 9.96 -7.80
C SER A 143 -16.61 9.88 -8.93
N ARG A 144 -17.92 9.99 -8.64
CA ARG A 144 -18.96 10.03 -9.67
C ARG A 144 -18.82 11.28 -10.55
N ALA A 145 -18.66 12.46 -9.95
CA ALA A 145 -18.51 13.69 -10.72
C ALA A 145 -17.27 13.66 -11.63
N ALA A 146 -16.15 13.11 -11.15
CA ALA A 146 -14.93 12.98 -11.96
C ALA A 146 -15.12 12.02 -13.15
N LEU A 147 -15.84 10.90 -12.95
CA LEU A 147 -16.17 9.98 -14.05
C LEU A 147 -17.15 10.58 -15.06
N GLU A 148 -18.11 11.38 -14.59
CA GLU A 148 -19.05 12.10 -15.45
C GLU A 148 -18.37 13.17 -16.31
N MET A 149 -17.37 13.89 -15.77
CA MET A 149 -16.59 14.88 -16.53
C MET A 149 -15.81 14.23 -17.68
N GLU A 150 -15.15 13.10 -17.43
CA GLU A 150 -14.42 12.35 -18.46
C GLU A 150 -15.36 11.83 -19.57
N LEU A 151 -16.51 11.27 -19.20
CA LEU A 151 -17.52 10.76 -20.15
C LEU A 151 -18.19 11.87 -20.95
N GLY A 152 -18.37 13.07 -20.36
CA GLY A 152 -18.94 14.23 -21.03
C GLY A 152 -18.00 14.87 -22.05
N GLU A 153 -16.69 14.81 -21.82
CA GLU A 153 -15.67 15.31 -22.76
C GLU A 153 -15.56 14.44 -24.04
N GLU A 154 -15.91 13.15 -23.97
CA GLU A 154 -15.96 12.25 -25.14
C GLU A 154 -17.15 12.52 -26.08
N GLU A 155 -18.26 13.07 -25.59
CA GLU A 155 -19.44 13.37 -26.42
C GLU A 155 -19.31 14.68 -27.21
N ASP A 156 -18.61 15.70 -26.66
CA ASP A 156 -18.42 17.01 -27.30
C ASP A 156 -17.29 17.04 -28.36
N THR A 157 -16.37 16.07 -28.36
CA THR A 157 -15.28 16.01 -29.37
C THR A 157 -15.68 15.36 -30.70
N LYS A 158 -16.94 14.93 -30.84
CA LYS A 158 -17.45 14.22 -32.04
C LYS A 158 -18.41 15.03 -32.91
N ALA A 159 -18.62 16.32 -32.62
CA ALA A 159 -19.49 17.23 -33.38
C ALA A 159 -18.71 18.14 -34.34
#